data_AF-A0A532C9B3-F1
#
_entry.id   AF-A0A532C9B3-F1
#
_cell.length_a   1.000
_cell.length_b   1.000
_cell.length_c   1.000
_cell.angle_alpha   90.00
_cell.angle_beta   90.00
_cell.angle_gamma   90.00
#
_symmetry.space_group_name_H-M   'P 1'
#
loop_
_entity.id
_entity.type
_entity.pdbx_description
1 polymer ?
#
loop_
_entity_poly.entity_id
_entity_poly.type
_entity_poly.pdbx_seq_one_letter_code
_entity_poly.pdbx_strand_id
1 'polypeptide(L)'
;MSIEKTMIRTTRETPSAPRRETFIAPTLLPVCCACGIIRDDTRFSPGRKLWITPQAFRETHGVNPDELALTHTSCPECFTKAHDTVRQYVREN
;
A
#
# COMPACT_ATOMS: atom_id res chain seq x y z
N MET A 1 1.59 54.22 41.11
CA MET A 1 1.78 52.77 40.89
C MET A 1 0.64 52.30 40.01
N SER A 2 0.90 52.17 38.72
CA SER A 2 -0.07 51.73 37.71
C SER A 2 0.69 50.84 36.75
N ILE A 3 0.35 49.56 36.69
CA ILE A 3 0.85 48.66 35.65
C ILE A 3 -0.39 48.14 34.93
N GLU A 4 -0.50 48.54 33.67
CA GLU A 4 -1.61 48.26 32.77
C GLU A 4 -1.81 46.76 32.54
N LYS A 5 -3.09 46.41 32.42
CA LYS A 5 -3.63 45.09 32.11
C LYS A 5 -3.07 44.56 30.77
N THR A 6 -2.25 43.51 30.85
CA THR A 6 -1.92 42.65 29.73
C THR A 6 -3.14 41.85 29.28
N MET A 7 -3.74 42.21 28.15
CA MET A 7 -4.80 41.43 27.51
C MET A 7 -4.20 40.21 26.81
N ILE A 8 -4.43 39.03 27.38
CA ILE A 8 -4.12 37.73 26.77
C ILE A 8 -5.14 37.51 25.64
N ARG A 9 -4.66 37.47 24.40
CA ARG A 9 -5.44 37.16 23.21
C ARG A 9 -5.65 35.65 23.15
N THR A 10 -6.84 35.18 23.52
CA THR A 10 -7.24 33.77 23.44
C THR A 10 -7.36 33.35 21.96
N THR A 11 -6.42 32.54 21.51
CA THR A 11 -6.48 31.87 20.21
C THR A 11 -7.64 30.89 20.24
N ARG A 12 -8.63 31.07 19.36
CA ARG A 12 -9.72 30.11 19.16
C ARG A 12 -9.14 28.85 18.51
N GLU A 13 -8.98 27.80 19.30
CA GLU A 13 -8.73 26.47 18.77
C GLU A 13 -10.02 25.98 18.09
N THR A 14 -10.00 25.92 16.77
CA THR A 14 -11.03 25.23 16.00
C THR A 14 -10.78 23.74 16.15
N PRO A 15 -11.75 22.93 16.62
CA PRO A 15 -11.61 21.48 16.64
C PRO A 15 -11.46 20.99 15.20
N SER A 16 -10.23 20.62 14.83
CA SER A 16 -9.98 19.96 13.55
C SER A 16 -10.71 18.62 13.58
N ALA A 17 -11.76 18.51 12.77
CA ALA A 17 -12.47 17.25 12.56
C ALA A 17 -11.48 16.12 12.26
N PRO A 18 -11.73 14.88 12.72
CA PRO A 18 -10.85 13.76 12.42
C PRO A 18 -10.73 13.66 10.91
N ARG A 19 -9.50 13.86 10.43
CA ARG A 19 -9.13 13.77 9.03
C ARG A 19 -9.52 12.37 8.58
N ARG A 20 -10.64 12.24 7.86
CA ARG A 20 -10.94 11.01 7.13
C ARG A 20 -9.82 10.92 6.11
N GLU A 21 -8.84 10.08 6.40
CA GLU A 21 -7.76 9.73 5.48
C GLU A 21 -8.45 9.21 4.23
N THR A 22 -8.60 10.07 3.22
CA THR A 22 -9.23 9.70 1.97
C THR A 22 -8.33 8.63 1.38
N PHE A 23 -8.79 7.39 1.37
CA PHE A 23 -8.09 6.27 0.79
C PHE A 23 -7.89 6.54 -0.69
N ILE A 24 -6.72 7.04 -1.06
CA ILE A 24 -6.30 7.08 -2.44
C ILE A 24 -5.77 5.67 -2.69
N ALA A 25 -6.64 4.80 -3.22
CA ALA A 25 -6.18 3.54 -3.79
C ALA A 25 -4.98 3.86 -4.69
N PRO A 26 -3.85 3.15 -4.57
CA PRO A 26 -2.74 3.33 -5.49
C PRO A 26 -3.30 3.31 -6.91
N THR A 27 -3.08 4.38 -7.68
CA THR A 27 -3.50 4.46 -9.08
C THR A 27 -2.88 3.35 -9.92
N LEU A 28 -1.82 2.70 -9.40
CA LEU A 28 -1.13 1.57 -9.96
C LEU A 28 -1.19 0.37 -9.02
N LEU A 29 -1.71 -0.76 -9.52
CA LEU A 29 -1.86 -2.00 -8.78
C LEU A 29 -0.76 -3.00 -9.18
N PRO A 30 0.17 -3.38 -8.29
CA PRO A 30 1.22 -4.33 -8.63
C PRO A 30 0.69 -5.76 -8.70
N VAL A 31 0.89 -6.43 -9.84
CA VAL A 31 0.51 -7.81 -10.12
C VAL A 31 1.75 -8.67 -10.37
N CYS A 32 1.73 -9.90 -9.85
CA CYS A 32 2.76 -10.88 -10.18
C CYS A 32 2.56 -11.35 -11.62
N CYS A 33 3.53 -11.11 -12.50
CA CYS A 33 3.45 -11.53 -13.91
C CYS A 33 3.41 -13.05 -14.09
N ALA A 34 3.87 -13.83 -13.10
CA ALA A 34 3.93 -15.28 -13.19
C ALA A 34 2.69 -15.98 -12.63
N CYS A 35 2.09 -15.48 -11.55
CA CYS A 35 0.97 -16.16 -10.87
C CYS A 35 -0.27 -15.28 -10.64
N GLY A 36 -0.28 -14.02 -11.10
CA GLY A 36 -1.45 -13.16 -11.10
C GLY A 36 -1.91 -12.64 -9.73
N ILE A 37 -1.20 -12.97 -8.65
CA ILE A 37 -1.51 -12.42 -7.32
C ILE A 37 -1.10 -10.94 -7.23
N ILE A 38 -1.85 -10.19 -6.43
CA ILE A 38 -1.77 -8.74 -6.30
C ILE A 38 -1.02 -8.38 -5.02
N ARG A 39 -0.16 -7.38 -5.07
CA ARG A 39 0.46 -6.80 -3.87
C ARG A 39 -0.47 -5.75 -3.26
N ASP A 40 -1.02 -6.05 -2.09
CA ASP A 40 -1.88 -5.13 -1.34
C ASP A 40 -1.02 -4.12 -0.55
N ASP A 41 -0.62 -3.04 -1.22
CA ASP A 41 0.20 -1.97 -0.64
C ASP A 41 -0.62 -1.01 0.26
N THR A 42 -1.94 -1.19 0.34
CA THR A 42 -2.83 -0.24 1.03
C THR A 42 -2.89 -0.48 2.53
N ARG A 43 -2.53 -1.69 2.98
CA ARG A 43 -2.42 -2.03 4.39
C ARG A 43 -0.97 -1.82 4.82
N PHE A 44 -0.67 -0.63 5.32
CA PHE A 44 0.55 -0.35 6.10
C PHE A 44 0.51 -1.12 7.42
N SER A 45 0.66 -2.44 7.34
CA SER A 45 0.94 -3.30 8.48
C SER A 45 2.43 -3.63 8.44
N PRO A 46 3.22 -3.16 9.42
CA PRO A 46 4.66 -3.36 9.40
C PRO A 46 4.97 -4.86 9.36
N GLY A 47 5.69 -5.29 8.31
CA GLY A 47 6.19 -6.66 8.18
C GLY A 47 5.39 -7.61 7.28
N ARG A 48 4.24 -7.21 6.71
CA ARG A 48 3.50 -8.07 5.76
C ARG A 48 3.26 -7.36 4.44
N LYS A 49 4.13 -7.60 3.44
CA LYS A 49 3.78 -7.40 2.03
C LYS A 49 2.76 -8.48 1.67
N LEU A 50 1.47 -8.17 1.80
CA LEU A 50 0.41 -9.14 1.61
C LEU A 50 0.18 -9.31 0.10
N TRP A 51 0.70 -10.40 -0.46
CA TRP A 51 0.29 -10.82 -1.80
C TRP A 51 -1.00 -11.61 -1.68
N ILE A 52 -2.05 -11.17 -2.36
CA ILE A 52 -3.39 -11.74 -2.27
C ILE A 52 -3.96 -12.05 -3.65
N THR A 53 -4.97 -12.91 -3.68
CA THR A 53 -5.67 -13.22 -4.94
C THR A 53 -6.51 -12.00 -5.40
N PRO A 54 -6.80 -11.88 -6.70
CA PRO A 54 -7.75 -10.89 -7.22
C PRO A 54 -9.12 -10.93 -6.52
N GLN A 55 -9.59 -12.12 -6.16
CA GLN A 55 -10.81 -12.29 -5.39
C GLN A 55 -10.71 -11.67 -4.00
N ALA A 56 -9.66 -11.98 -3.24
CA ALA A 56 -9.47 -11.43 -1.90
C ALA A 56 -9.26 -9.91 -1.93
N PHE A 57 -8.64 -9.37 -2.99
CA PHE A 57 -8.52 -7.93 -3.21
C PHE A 57 -9.90 -7.30 -3.41
N ARG A 58 -10.75 -7.88 -4.26
CA ARG A 58 -12.12 -7.41 -4.49
C ARG A 58 -12.96 -7.47 -3.22
N GLU A 59 -12.90 -8.56 -2.47
CA GLU A 59 -13.64 -8.74 -1.21
C GLU A 59 -13.18 -7.74 -0.15
N THR A 60 -11.89 -7.43 -0.11
CA THR A 60 -11.33 -6.46 0.84
C THR A 60 -11.71 -5.02 0.50
N HIS A 61 -11.53 -4.63 -0.77
CA HIS A 61 -11.51 -3.22 -1.17
C HIS A 61 -12.80 -2.79 -1.88
N GLY A 62 -13.66 -3.73 -2.27
CA GLY A 62 -14.90 -3.44 -2.99
C GLY A 62 -14.68 -2.96 -4.43
N VAL A 63 -13.45 -3.05 -4.95
CA VAL A 63 -13.05 -2.59 -6.29
C VAL A 63 -12.56 -3.79 -7.11
N ASN A 64 -12.90 -3.83 -8.39
CA ASN A 64 -12.35 -4.82 -9.30
C ASN A 64 -10.87 -4.49 -9.60
N PRO A 65 -9.91 -5.43 -9.37
CA PRO A 65 -8.53 -5.21 -9.77
C PRO A 65 -8.34 -4.77 -11.23
N ASP A 66 -9.19 -5.25 -12.14
CA ASP A 66 -9.11 -4.95 -13.59
C ASP A 66 -9.50 -3.50 -13.93
N GLU A 67 -10.13 -2.79 -12.99
CA GLU A 67 -10.48 -1.36 -13.15
C GLU A 67 -9.33 -0.42 -12.75
N LEU A 68 -8.25 -0.97 -12.19
CA LEU A 68 -7.06 -0.24 -11.78
C LEU A 68 -5.95 -0.43 -12.83
N ALA A 69 -5.10 0.58 -13.00
CA ALA A 69 -3.95 0.43 -13.90
C ALA A 69 -2.95 -0.57 -13.28
N LEU A 70 -2.68 -1.66 -13.99
CA LEU A 70 -1.82 -2.73 -13.49
C LEU A 70 -0.35 -2.44 -13.76
N THR A 71 0.52 -2.75 -12.81
CA THR A 71 1.98 -2.80 -13.02
C THR A 71 2.46 -4.22 -12.82
N HIS A 72 3.31 -4.70 -13.72
CA HIS A 72 3.84 -6.06 -13.64
C HIS A 72 5.12 -6.10 -12.80
N THR A 73 5.16 -7.02 -11.84
CA THR A 73 6.29 -7.30 -10.97
C THR A 73 6.33 -8.79 -10.64
N SER A 74 7.29 -9.25 -9.84
CA SER A 74 7.36 -10.64 -9.39
C SER A 74 7.05 -10.74 -7.91
N CYS A 75 6.19 -11.68 -7.51
CA CYS A 75 6.07 -12.02 -6.10
C CYS A 75 7.35 -12.73 -5.60
N PRO A 76 7.64 -12.68 -4.29
CA PRO A 76 8.84 -13.30 -3.73
C PRO A 76 9.00 -14.78 -4.06
N GLU A 77 7.89 -15.52 -4.09
CA GLU A 77 7.90 -16.95 -4.43
C GLU A 77 8.28 -17.19 -5.89
N CYS A 78 7.65 -16.48 -6.82
CA CYS A 78 7.96 -16.61 -8.24
C CYS A 78 9.35 -16.10 -8.58
N PHE A 79 9.80 -15.02 -7.92
CA PHE A 79 11.17 -14.54 -8.06
C PHE A 79 12.19 -15.58 -7.60
N THR A 80 11.97 -16.19 -6.42
CA THR A 80 12.87 -17.22 -5.88
C THR A 80 12.92 -18.43 -6.79
N LYS A 81 11.76 -18.93 -7.25
CA LYS A 81 11.68 -20.04 -8.21
C LYS A 81 12.47 -19.73 -9.49
N ALA A 82 12.23 -18.57 -10.10
CA ALA A 82 12.95 -18.17 -11.32
C ALA A 82 14.46 -18.10 -11.09
N HIS A 83 14.89 -17.52 -9.97
CA HIS A 83 16.29 -17.44 -9.60
C HIS A 83 16.92 -18.84 -9.41
N ASP A 84 16.22 -19.76 -8.74
CA ASP A 84 16.73 -21.11 -8.49
C ASP A 84 16.80 -21.93 -9.78
N THR A 85 15.81 -21.79 -10.67
CA THR A 85 15.86 -22.40 -12.02
C THR A 85 17.08 -21.92 -12.80
N VAL A 86 17.37 -20.62 -12.79
CA VAL A 86 18.57 -20.07 -13.47
C VAL A 86 19.85 -20.62 -12.85
N ARG A 87 19.94 -20.68 -11.51
CA ARG A 87 21.10 -21.26 -10.82
C ARG A 87 21.32 -22.72 -11.21
N GLN A 88 20.25 -23.49 -11.31
CA GLN A 88 20.34 -24.90 -11.67
C GLN A 88 20.79 -25.08 -13.12
N TYR A 89 20.20 -24.33 -14.06
CA TYR A 89 20.62 -24.33 -15.46
C TYR A 89 22.13 -24.03 -15.62
N VAL A 90 22.64 -23.02 -14.91
CA VAL A 90 24.07 -22.64 -14.92
C VAL A 90 24.98 -23.71 -14.30
N ARG A 91 24.47 -24.59 -13.43
CA ARG A 91 25.26 -25.71 -12.89
C ARG A 91 25.30 -26.91 -13.83
N GLU A 92 24.27 -27.07 -14.64
CA GLU A 92 24.08 -28.21 -15.54
C GLU A 92 24.66 -27.97 -16.95
N ASN A 93 25.02 -26.73 -17.29
CA ASN A 93 25.63 -26.30 -18.56
C ASN A 93 26.94 -25.57 -18.32
#